data_AF-A0A948Z4P1-F1
#
_entry.id   AF-A0A948Z4P1-F1
#
_cell.length_a   1.000
_cell.length_b   1.000
_cell.length_c   1.000
_cell.angle_alpha   90.00
_cell.angle_beta   90.00
_cell.angle_gamma   90.00
#
_symmetry.space_group_name_H-M   'P 1'
#
loop_
_entity.id
_entity.type
_entity.pdbx_description
1 polymer ?
#
loop_
_entity_poly.entity_id
_entity_poly.type
_entity_poly.pdbx_seq_one_letter_code
_entity_poly.pdbx_strand_id
1 'polypeptide(L)'
;MSFRESLESGKFLVTAEVGPGKGTDVEHLLKDADIIKDRVDAINVTDLQSSVMRLGSMAFSHLLTDMGIDPIFQMTGRDRNRLALQSDL
;
A
#
# COMPACT_ATOMS: atom_id res chain seq x y z
N MET A 1 13.25 0.69 8.55
CA MET A 1 13.73 -0.60 8.03
C MET A 1 12.84 -0.90 6.85
N SER A 2 13.41 -1.20 5.68
CA SER A 2 12.61 -1.57 4.52
C SER A 2 12.05 -2.99 4.65
N PHE A 3 11.01 -3.30 3.89
CA PHE A 3 10.45 -4.63 3.78
C PHE A 3 11.48 -5.61 3.22
N ARG A 4 12.33 -5.16 2.29
CA ARG A 4 13.45 -5.96 1.78
C ARG A 4 14.42 -6.38 2.89
N GLU A 5 14.86 -5.43 3.72
CA GLU A 5 15.73 -5.72 4.86
C GLU A 5 15.05 -6.68 5.84
N SER A 6 13.73 -6.53 6.03
CA SER A 6 12.94 -7.42 6.89
C SER A 6 12.93 -8.85 6.35
N LEU A 7 12.74 -9.04 5.04
CA LEU A 7 12.84 -10.35 4.37
C LEU A 7 14.23 -10.99 4.52
N GLU A 8 15.29 -10.19 4.44
CA GLU A 8 16.66 -10.67 4.54
C GLU A 8 17.08 -11.01 5.99
N SER A 9 16.33 -10.53 7.00
CA SER A 9 16.67 -10.72 8.42
C SER A 9 16.43 -12.13 8.97
N GLY A 10 15.67 -12.97 8.26
CA GLY A 10 15.32 -14.33 8.71
C GLY A 10 14.35 -14.40 9.90
N LYS A 11 13.84 -13.26 10.39
CA LYS A 11 12.81 -13.20 11.44
C LYS A 11 11.43 -13.55 10.85
N PHE A 12 10.50 -13.97 11.71
CA PHE A 12 9.09 -14.11 11.30
C PHE A 12 8.52 -12.72 11.00
N LEU A 13 7.92 -12.56 9.83
CA LEU A 13 7.36 -11.29 9.38
C LEU A 13 5.84 -11.25 9.48
N VAL A 14 5.33 -10.06 9.77
CA VAL A 14 3.89 -9.77 9.78
C VAL A 14 3.62 -8.64 8.80
N THR A 15 2.73 -8.88 7.84
CA THR A 15 2.20 -7.84 6.97
C THR A 15 0.71 -7.65 7.21
N ALA A 16 0.21 -6.45 6.92
CA ALA A 16 -1.22 -6.18 6.82
C ALA A 16 -1.59 -5.84 5.37
N GLU A 17 -2.85 -6.03 5.01
CA GLU A 17 -3.37 -5.62 3.71
C GLU A 17 -4.46 -4.57 3.87
N VAL A 18 -4.39 -3.54 3.03
CA VAL A 18 -5.35 -2.45 3.00
C VAL A 18 -5.83 -2.21 1.57
N GLY A 19 -7.15 -2.05 1.45
CA GLY A 19 -7.77 -1.56 0.23
C GLY A 19 -8.10 -0.08 0.39
N PRO A 20 -7.55 0.80 -0.45
CA PRO A 20 -7.86 2.22 -0.37
C PRO A 20 -9.38 2.50 -0.42
N GLY A 21 -9.79 3.58 0.21
CA GLY A 21 -11.19 4.00 0.31
C GLY A 21 -11.76 4.49 -1.02
N LYS A 22 -13.08 4.69 -1.06
CA LYS A 22 -13.71 5.41 -2.17
C LYS A 22 -13.59 6.92 -1.93
N GLY A 23 -13.29 7.67 -2.98
CA GLY A 23 -13.12 9.13 -2.89
C GLY A 23 -11.72 9.52 -2.40
N THR A 24 -11.61 10.74 -1.88
CA THR A 24 -10.33 11.37 -1.52
C THR A 24 -10.10 11.47 -0.01
N ASP A 25 -11.11 11.16 0.81
CA ASP A 25 -10.96 11.15 2.26
C ASP A 25 -10.24 9.87 2.69
N VAL A 26 -9.05 10.06 3.24
CA VAL A 26 -8.14 9.00 3.69
C VAL A 26 -7.94 9.00 5.20
N GLU A 27 -8.54 9.94 5.93
CA GLU A 27 -8.21 10.16 7.35
C GLU A 27 -8.41 8.90 8.20
N HIS A 28 -9.52 8.19 7.97
CA HIS A 28 -9.82 6.97 8.72
C HIS A 28 -8.78 5.88 8.46
N LEU A 29 -8.37 5.70 7.20
CA LEU A 29 -7.39 4.69 6.82
C LEU A 29 -5.99 5.02 7.36
N LEU A 30 -5.62 6.31 7.41
CA LEU A 30 -4.36 6.74 8.01
C LEU A 30 -4.37 6.51 9.53
N LYS A 31 -5.50 6.76 10.22
CA LYS A 31 -5.65 6.43 11.65
C LYS A 31 -5.49 4.93 11.89
N ASP A 32 -6.11 4.09 11.06
CA ASP A 32 -5.99 2.64 11.18
C ASP A 32 -4.55 2.16 10.91
N ALA A 33 -3.86 2.75 9.93
CA ALA A 33 -2.46 2.47 9.63
C ALA A 33 -1.54 2.86 10.80
N ASP A 34 -1.78 4.01 11.45
CA ASP A 34 -1.01 4.46 12.61
C ASP A 34 -1.14 3.51 13.81
N ILE A 35 -2.33 2.93 14.02
CA ILE A 35 -2.58 1.95 15.10
C ILE A 35 -1.72 0.69 14.92
N ILE A 36 -1.47 0.27 13.68
CA ILE A 36 -0.76 -0.99 13.39
C ILE A 36 0.71 -0.80 13.01
N LYS A 37 1.19 0.44 12.81
CA LYS A 37 2.53 0.73 12.27
C LYS A 37 3.67 0.01 12.99
N ASP A 38 3.61 -0.09 14.31
CA ASP A 38 4.66 -0.70 15.15
C ASP A 38 4.47 -2.22 15.33
N ARG A 39 3.49 -2.81 14.62
CA ARG A 39 3.11 -4.22 14.72
C ARG A 39 3.27 -4.98 13.40
N VAL A 40 3.57 -4.27 12.31
CA VAL A 40 3.71 -4.84 10.97
C VAL A 40 5.04 -4.42 10.37
N ASP A 41 5.66 -5.30 9.58
CA ASP A 41 6.89 -5.01 8.85
C ASP A 41 6.64 -4.23 7.55
N ALA A 42 5.44 -4.38 6.97
CA ALA A 42 4.99 -3.65 5.79
C ALA A 42 3.46 -3.72 5.64
N ILE A 43 2.91 -2.82 4.83
CA ILE A 43 1.49 -2.81 4.47
C ILE A 43 1.31 -3.01 2.97
N ASN A 44 0.60 -4.06 2.58
CA ASN A 44 0.14 -4.30 1.22
C ASN A 44 -0.97 -3.31 0.85
N VAL A 45 -0.73 -2.47 -0.15
CA VAL A 45 -1.74 -1.54 -0.67
C VAL A 45 -2.31 -2.10 -1.97
N THR A 46 -3.52 -2.65 -1.91
CA THR A 46 -4.16 -3.27 -3.07
C THR A 46 -4.58 -2.24 -4.12
N ASP A 47 -4.39 -2.58 -5.40
CA ASP A 47 -4.80 -1.72 -6.52
C ASP A 47 -6.20 -2.10 -7.02
N LEU A 48 -7.16 -1.20 -6.84
CA LEU A 48 -8.53 -1.29 -7.38
C LEU A 48 -9.17 -2.68 -7.22
N GLN A 49 -9.09 -3.24 -6.00
CA GLN A 49 -9.61 -4.58 -5.69
C GLN A 49 -11.06 -4.78 -6.18
N SER A 50 -11.33 -5.96 -6.74
CA SER A 50 -12.62 -6.33 -7.35
C SER A 50 -13.10 -5.39 -8.47
N SER A 51 -12.20 -4.67 -9.13
CA SER A 51 -12.52 -3.68 -10.17
C SER A 51 -13.43 -2.55 -9.67
N VAL A 52 -13.33 -2.21 -8.37
CA VAL A 52 -14.10 -1.14 -7.75
C VAL A 52 -13.31 0.16 -7.76
N MET A 53 -13.92 1.25 -8.26
CA MET A 53 -13.34 2.59 -8.20
C MET A 53 -13.03 2.99 -6.75
N ARG A 54 -11.75 3.17 -6.46
CA ARG A 54 -11.17 3.56 -5.17
C ARG A 54 -10.01 4.53 -5.44
N LEU A 55 -9.48 5.15 -4.39
CA LEU A 55 -8.19 5.82 -4.47
C LEU A 55 -7.14 4.84 -5.01
N GLY A 56 -6.29 5.28 -5.94
CA GLY A 56 -5.25 4.43 -6.50
C GLY A 56 -4.22 4.01 -5.45
N SER A 57 -3.67 2.81 -5.57
CA SER A 57 -2.70 2.29 -4.60
C SER A 57 -1.44 3.16 -4.51
N MET A 58 -1.01 3.79 -5.61
CA MET A 58 0.16 4.67 -5.63
C MET A 58 0.01 5.86 -4.67
N ALA A 59 -1.14 6.53 -4.69
CA ALA A 59 -1.40 7.69 -3.85
C ALA A 59 -1.42 7.31 -2.36
N PHE A 60 -2.05 6.18 -2.02
CA PHE A 60 -2.09 5.74 -0.62
C PHE A 60 -0.73 5.21 -0.13
N SER A 61 0.03 4.52 -0.99
CA SER A 61 1.41 4.11 -0.69
C SER A 61 2.29 5.31 -0.36
N HIS A 62 2.20 6.41 -1.12
CA HIS A 62 2.95 7.63 -0.83
C HIS A 62 2.65 8.18 0.58
N LEU A 63 1.37 8.22 0.96
CA LEU A 63 0.96 8.66 2.30
C LEU A 63 1.49 7.75 3.41
N LEU A 64 1.53 6.43 3.20
CA LEU A 64 2.13 5.50 4.15
C LEU A 64 3.65 5.73 4.30
N THR A 65 4.34 6.00 3.19
CA THR A 65 5.76 6.37 3.23
C THR A 65 6.01 7.63 4.05
N ASP A 66 5.15 8.66 3.91
CA ASP A 66 5.23 9.89 4.71
C ASP A 66 5.02 9.63 6.22
N MET A 67 4.27 8.58 6.56
CA MET A 67 4.09 8.10 7.95
C MET A 67 5.24 7.21 8.45
N GLY A 68 6.24 6.93 7.62
CA GLY A 68 7.35 6.04 7.95
C GLY A 68 7.01 4.55 7.91
N ILE A 69 5.90 4.18 7.26
CA ILE A 69 5.48 2.80 7.02
C ILE A 69 5.94 2.39 5.62
N ASP A 70 6.55 1.21 5.47
CA ASP A 70 6.95 0.72 4.15
C ASP A 70 5.76 0.06 3.42
N PRO A 71 5.29 0.63 2.28
CA PRO A 71 4.19 0.06 1.53
C PRO A 71 4.66 -0.97 0.49
N ILE A 72 3.96 -2.09 0.42
CA ILE A 72 4.02 -2.99 -0.75
C ILE A 72 2.98 -2.47 -1.74
N PHE A 73 3.46 -1.64 -2.68
CA PHE A 73 2.67 -1.06 -3.76
C PHE A 73 2.25 -2.14 -4.78
N GLN A 74 1.02 -2.62 -4.67
CA GLN A 74 0.46 -3.52 -5.67
C GLN A 74 -0.04 -2.71 -6.87
N MET A 75 0.02 -3.34 -8.05
CA MET A 75 -0.47 -2.78 -9.30
C MET A 75 -1.23 -3.86 -10.07
N THR A 76 -2.33 -3.49 -10.72
CA THR A 76 -3.07 -4.39 -11.62
C THR A 76 -3.04 -3.93 -13.07
N GLY A 77 -2.90 -4.87 -14.00
CA GLY A 77 -2.89 -4.60 -15.44
C GLY A 77 -4.26 -4.66 -16.13
N ARG A 78 -5.34 -5.02 -15.41
CA ARG A 78 -6.66 -5.30 -16.00
C ARG A 78 -7.23 -4.12 -16.79
N ASP A 79 -7.15 -2.93 -16.22
CA ASP A 79 -7.79 -1.71 -16.73
C ASP A 79 -6.76 -0.66 -17.20
N ARG A 80 -5.51 -1.09 -17.43
CA ARG A 80 -4.37 -0.20 -17.70
C ARG A 80 -3.56 -0.69 -18.88
N ASN A 81 -3.15 0.24 -19.75
CA ASN A 81 -2.19 -0.05 -20.81
C ASN A 81 -0.74 0.07 -20.30
N ARG A 82 0.22 -0.32 -21.14
CA ARG A 82 1.65 -0.27 -20.79
C ARG A 82 2.14 1.14 -20.44
N LEU A 83 1.62 2.18 -21.09
CA LEU A 83 2.00 3.56 -20.78
C LEU A 83 1.50 3.97 -19.40
N ALA A 84 0.27 3.59 -19.05
CA ALA A 84 -0.30 3.85 -17.74
C ALA A 84 0.50 3.12 -16.65
N LEU A 85 0.84 1.84 -16.83
CA LEU A 85 1.66 1.11 -15.87
C LEU A 85 3.07 1.72 -15.76
N GLN A 86 3.69 2.09 -16.88
CA GLN A 86 5.01 2.73 -16.88
C GLN A 86 5.02 4.12 -16.25
N SER A 87 3.89 4.82 -16.24
CA SER A 87 3.76 6.14 -15.59
C SER A 87 3.76 6.05 -14.07
N ASP A 88 3.42 4.89 -13.50
CA ASP A 88 3.37 4.66 -12.05
C ASP A 88 4.64 3.98 -11.50
N LEU A 89 5.42 3.31 -12.36
CA LEU A 89 6.69 2.65 -12.05
C LEU A 89 7.86 3.64 -12.12
#